data_AF-A0A1I0S063-F1
#
_entry.id   AF-A0A1I0S063-F1
#
_cell.length_a   1.000
_cell.length_b   1.000
_cell.length_c   1.000
_cell.angle_alpha   90.00
_cell.angle_beta   90.00
_cell.angle_gamma   90.00
#
_symmetry.space_group_name_H-M   'P 1'
#
loop_
_entity.id
_entity.type
_entity.pdbx_description
1 polymer ?
#
loop_
_entity_poly.entity_id
_entity_poly.type
_entity_poly.pdbx_seq_one_letter_code
_entity_poly.pdbx_strand_id
1 'polypeptide(L)'
;MKKRPIFLLVLVALSSSVYAQVGIHTTTPKSSLDVSGKTDTLGNLLSTDITGLQAPRLTRSQLTDKGDTLYGADQTGAMIYITDISGGDVLAQRVNITAVGYYYFDGNVWQKISMGNNVAATNWSLAGNTGTTAGTNFIGTADATDFVTKANGIEALRVIWDAANNATHLAVGTTTAATVSSPTSGSTAEKKLAKLTVGNGDASINSITVGLGGGQVATNTVVGNSALNSNTTGSFNTVVGGNALLANTTGARNTVLGHQAMLNNTTGGFNTAIGRISLQNNTTGLRNIAIGEAALTDNTTGSGNIGIGITSGQTSGSFTGGNNIFIGKGSNTTMKVTSGTLNITIGDNAGTNIGAGSNNISFGTDSMVGVLDGSNQIQMGNFNVTSARVQVAWTITSDKRWKENITRIPYGLDFVKELKPVAYHRINDKENPNKEMGFVAQEVEELIQKFGWKDQGFLTKDTNGYLAIRYNDFIPLLVRAVQEQDAKIESQNTKIAELEALVKSLAAKIK
;
A
#
# COMPACT_ATOMS: atom_id res chain seq x y z
N MET A 1 -2.60 133.79 22.37
CA MET A 1 -2.16 133.89 20.96
C MET A 1 -2.17 132.52 20.31
N LYS A 2 -2.89 132.37 19.19
CA LYS A 2 -2.75 131.38 18.07
C LYS A 2 -2.85 129.87 18.42
N LYS A 3 -3.44 128.95 17.64
CA LYS A 3 -4.27 128.88 16.42
C LYS A 3 -4.77 127.41 16.33
N ARG A 4 -5.96 127.21 15.75
CA ARG A 4 -6.59 125.99 15.16
C ARG A 4 -5.65 125.11 14.28
N PRO A 5 -6.09 124.03 13.57
CA PRO A 5 -6.94 122.82 13.87
C PRO A 5 -6.48 121.51 13.11
N ILE A 6 -7.35 120.48 13.02
CA ILE A 6 -7.61 119.54 11.88
C ILE A 6 -7.02 118.08 11.84
N PHE A 7 -7.97 117.12 11.72
CA PHE A 7 -8.01 115.79 11.05
C PHE A 7 -7.11 114.62 11.51
N LEU A 8 -7.70 113.43 11.76
CA LEU A 8 -7.93 112.38 10.75
C LEU A 8 -8.70 111.15 11.31
N LEU A 9 -9.63 110.68 10.48
CA LEU A 9 -10.44 109.46 10.35
C LEU A 9 -10.00 108.12 11.01
N VAL A 10 -11.03 107.28 11.24
CA VAL A 10 -11.09 105.80 11.34
C VAL A 10 -11.14 105.20 12.74
N LEU A 11 -12.32 104.72 13.16
CA LEU A 11 -12.50 103.37 13.74
C LEU A 11 -14.01 103.04 13.85
N VAL A 12 -14.55 102.30 12.88
CA VAL A 12 -15.83 101.60 13.01
C VAL A 12 -15.55 100.10 12.87
N ALA A 13 -15.77 99.42 14.00
CA ALA A 13 -16.22 98.04 14.16
C ALA A 13 -15.54 96.94 13.31
N LEU A 14 -14.40 96.44 13.81
CA LEU A 14 -14.09 95.02 13.72
C LEU A 14 -14.81 94.31 14.87
N SER A 15 -16.01 93.78 14.64
CA SER A 15 -16.62 92.79 15.53
C SER A 15 -15.98 91.43 15.25
N SER A 16 -14.85 91.14 15.88
CA SER A 16 -14.34 89.77 15.96
C SER A 16 -15.10 89.04 17.06
N SER A 17 -15.84 88.00 16.68
CA SER A 17 -16.36 87.02 17.63
C SER A 17 -15.16 86.27 18.24
N VAL A 18 -14.70 86.69 19.42
CA VAL A 18 -13.66 85.97 20.14
C VAL A 18 -14.34 84.83 20.89
N TYR A 19 -14.16 83.59 20.43
CA TYR A 19 -14.53 82.41 21.21
C TYR A 19 -13.59 82.33 22.43
N ALA A 20 -14.13 82.49 23.63
CA ALA A 20 -13.36 82.40 24.87
C ALA A 20 -13.01 80.93 25.16
N GLN A 21 -11.82 80.50 24.73
CA GLN A 21 -11.21 79.28 25.26
C GLN A 21 -10.61 79.60 26.64
N VAL A 22 -10.84 78.73 27.62
CA VAL A 22 -10.28 78.89 28.97
C VAL A 22 -9.04 78.00 29.09
N GLY A 23 -7.87 78.64 29.11
CA GLY A 23 -6.61 77.98 29.45
C GLY A 23 -6.29 78.14 30.93
N ILE A 24 -6.05 77.04 31.65
CA ILE A 24 -5.49 77.04 32.99
C ILE A 24 -4.04 76.56 32.88
N HIS A 25 -3.09 77.42 33.27
CA HIS A 25 -1.64 77.20 33.12
C HIS A 25 -1.14 77.00 31.68
N THR A 26 -1.94 77.33 30.67
CA THR A 26 -1.53 77.42 29.25
C THR A 26 -2.06 78.71 28.63
N THR A 27 -1.24 79.38 27.82
CA THR A 27 -1.62 80.61 27.08
C THR A 27 -2.11 80.31 25.66
N THR A 28 -2.03 79.05 25.23
CA THR A 28 -2.48 78.56 23.91
C THR A 28 -3.39 77.35 24.08
N PRO A 29 -4.59 77.52 24.68
CA PRO A 29 -5.49 76.41 24.95
C PRO A 29 -5.89 75.67 23.66
N LYS A 30 -5.78 74.34 23.67
CA LYS A 30 -6.09 73.48 22.51
C LYS A 30 -7.54 73.00 22.47
N SER A 31 -8.30 73.24 23.54
CA SER A 31 -9.71 72.88 23.70
C SER A 31 -10.47 74.01 24.39
N SER A 32 -11.82 73.96 24.40
CA SER A 32 -12.65 74.98 25.06
C SER A 32 -12.31 75.17 26.54
N LEU A 33 -11.89 74.11 27.22
CA LEU A 33 -11.19 74.12 28.50
C LEU A 33 -9.91 73.29 28.35
N ASP A 34 -8.74 73.89 28.56
CA ASP A 34 -7.44 73.22 28.53
C ASP A 34 -6.74 73.45 29.88
N VAL A 35 -6.57 72.37 30.65
CA VAL A 35 -5.91 72.41 31.96
C VAL A 35 -4.56 71.72 31.83
N SER A 36 -3.51 72.52 31.74
CA SER A 36 -2.14 72.04 31.67
C SER A 36 -1.50 71.99 33.07
N GLY A 37 -0.53 71.10 33.28
CA GLY A 37 0.28 71.10 34.49
C GLY A 37 1.16 72.34 34.56
N LYS A 38 1.41 72.85 35.77
CA LYS A 38 2.20 74.05 35.96
C LYS A 38 3.67 73.78 35.61
N THR A 39 4.24 74.63 34.76
CA THR A 39 5.63 74.53 34.34
C THR A 39 6.49 75.64 34.96
N ASP A 40 7.80 75.39 35.05
CA ASP A 40 8.80 76.44 35.30
C ASP A 40 8.99 77.33 34.05
N THR A 41 9.81 78.38 34.17
CA THR A 41 10.11 79.30 33.06
C THR A 41 10.80 78.62 31.86
N LEU A 42 11.30 77.38 32.04
CA LEU A 42 11.94 76.57 31.00
C LEU A 42 10.98 75.54 30.37
N GLY A 43 9.72 75.48 30.82
CA GLY A 43 8.69 74.58 30.30
C GLY A 43 8.66 73.19 30.94
N ASN A 44 9.41 72.94 32.03
CA ASN A 44 9.39 71.66 32.73
C ASN A 44 8.25 71.61 33.75
N LEU A 45 7.56 70.47 33.87
CA LEU A 45 6.54 70.26 34.90
C LEU A 45 7.15 70.34 36.31
N LEU A 46 6.51 71.10 37.20
CA LEU A 46 6.93 71.21 38.59
C LEU A 46 6.58 69.91 39.35
N SER A 47 7.55 69.28 40.00
CA SER A 47 7.36 68.02 40.75
C SER A 47 6.51 68.16 42.01
N THR A 48 6.21 69.38 42.43
CA THR A 48 5.31 69.71 43.55
C THR A 48 3.92 70.16 43.10
N ASP A 49 3.67 70.24 41.78
CA ASP A 49 2.36 70.60 41.26
C ASP A 49 1.39 69.42 41.34
N ILE A 50 0.23 69.65 41.96
CA ILE A 50 -0.86 68.68 41.98
C ILE A 50 -1.74 68.98 40.76
N THR A 51 -1.36 68.44 39.61
CA THR A 51 -2.14 68.61 38.37
C THR A 51 -3.31 67.61 38.32
N GLY A 52 -4.52 68.08 38.07
CA GLY A 52 -5.69 67.23 37.82
C GLY A 52 -6.99 68.00 37.76
N LEU A 53 -8.03 67.40 37.17
CA LEU A 53 -9.40 67.92 37.21
C LEU A 53 -10.23 67.07 38.17
N GLN A 54 -10.66 67.65 39.29
CA GLN A 54 -11.51 66.96 40.24
C GLN A 54 -12.98 67.20 39.90
N ALA A 55 -13.68 66.14 39.50
CA ALA A 55 -15.13 66.20 39.29
C ALA A 55 -15.88 66.47 40.61
N PRO A 56 -17.06 67.11 40.57
CA PRO A 56 -17.93 67.26 41.73
C PRO A 56 -18.18 65.91 42.43
N ARG A 57 -18.05 65.91 43.76
CA ARG A 57 -18.17 64.71 44.59
C ARG A 57 -19.54 64.65 45.24
N LEU A 58 -20.23 63.53 45.08
CA LEU A 58 -21.56 63.30 45.66
C LEU A 58 -21.60 61.88 46.24
N THR A 59 -22.34 61.67 47.31
CA THR A 59 -22.79 60.31 47.66
C THR A 59 -23.95 59.91 46.75
N ARG A 60 -24.22 58.61 46.59
CA ARG A 60 -25.40 58.17 45.84
C ARG A 60 -26.69 58.71 46.46
N SER A 61 -26.77 58.77 47.79
CA SER A 61 -27.89 59.40 48.50
C SER A 61 -28.10 60.87 48.08
N GLN A 62 -27.03 61.68 48.06
CA GLN A 62 -27.12 63.08 47.64
C GLN A 62 -27.53 63.24 46.17
N LEU A 63 -27.18 62.27 45.32
CA LEU A 63 -27.63 62.25 43.93
C LEU A 63 -29.09 61.78 43.81
N THR A 64 -29.54 60.88 44.67
CA THR A 64 -30.96 60.50 44.79
C THR A 64 -31.80 61.70 45.23
N ASP A 65 -31.33 62.48 46.19
CA ASP A 65 -32.05 63.67 46.69
C ASP A 65 -32.21 64.76 45.63
N LYS A 66 -31.34 64.78 44.60
CA LYS A 66 -31.47 65.66 43.44
C LYS A 66 -32.58 65.25 42.48
N GLY A 67 -33.18 64.07 42.66
CA GLY A 67 -34.23 63.52 41.81
C GLY A 67 -33.76 63.20 40.39
N ASP A 68 -34.73 62.89 39.51
CA ASP A 68 -34.49 62.45 38.13
C ASP A 68 -34.80 63.52 37.07
N THR A 69 -35.08 64.76 37.48
CA THR A 69 -35.50 65.85 36.57
C THR A 69 -34.42 66.91 36.34
N LEU A 70 -33.43 67.03 37.24
CA LEU A 70 -32.39 68.06 37.15
C LEU A 70 -31.30 67.74 36.12
N TYR A 71 -31.01 66.46 35.89
CA TYR A 71 -30.07 66.01 34.87
C TYR A 71 -30.88 65.55 33.66
N GLY A 72 -30.90 66.37 32.61
CA GLY A 72 -31.58 66.07 31.34
C GLY A 72 -30.61 66.15 30.16
N ALA A 73 -31.15 66.32 28.95
CA ALA A 73 -30.37 66.35 27.72
C ALA A 73 -29.19 67.34 27.76
N ASP A 74 -29.38 68.51 28.37
CA ASP A 74 -28.36 69.57 28.47
C ASP A 74 -27.19 69.23 29.41
N GLN A 75 -27.34 68.22 30.28
CA GLN A 75 -26.28 67.75 31.18
C GLN A 75 -25.59 66.50 30.66
N THR A 76 -25.87 66.07 29.43
CA THR A 76 -25.13 64.96 28.80
C THR A 76 -23.63 65.28 28.76
N GLY A 77 -22.80 64.36 29.27
CA GLY A 77 -21.37 64.56 29.44
C GLY A 77 -20.96 65.14 30.79
N ALA A 78 -21.91 65.47 31.68
CA ALA A 78 -21.59 65.88 33.04
C ALA A 78 -20.87 64.75 33.77
N MET A 79 -19.74 65.06 34.42
CA MET A 79 -18.94 64.10 35.18
C MET A 79 -19.08 64.36 36.67
N ILE A 80 -19.22 63.28 37.45
CA ILE A 80 -19.20 63.30 38.91
C ILE A 80 -18.32 62.19 39.44
N TYR A 81 -17.94 62.29 40.70
CA TYR A 81 -17.35 61.20 41.45
C TYR A 81 -18.28 60.79 42.59
N ILE A 82 -18.73 59.54 42.58
CA ILE A 82 -19.53 58.97 43.66
C ILE A 82 -18.61 58.53 44.78
N THR A 83 -18.76 59.15 45.96
CA THR A 83 -17.88 58.90 47.12
C THR A 83 -18.35 57.81 48.05
N ASP A 84 -19.65 57.53 48.07
CA ASP A 84 -20.28 56.50 48.90
C ASP A 84 -21.57 56.01 48.22
N ILE A 85 -21.84 54.71 48.34
CA ILE A 85 -23.01 54.02 47.79
C ILE A 85 -23.87 53.35 48.87
N SER A 86 -23.55 53.55 50.15
CA SER A 86 -24.28 52.94 51.28
C SER A 86 -25.74 53.44 51.38
N GLY A 87 -26.02 54.66 50.91
CA GLY A 87 -27.36 55.26 50.84
C GLY A 87 -27.84 55.58 49.42
N GLY A 88 -29.10 56.04 49.29
CA GLY A 88 -29.75 56.30 47.99
C GLY A 88 -30.17 55.04 47.23
N ASP A 89 -31.00 55.22 46.21
CA ASP A 89 -31.53 54.13 45.37
C ASP A 89 -30.64 53.81 44.14
N VAL A 90 -30.97 52.69 43.49
CA VAL A 90 -30.43 52.29 42.18
C VAL A 90 -31.53 52.26 41.12
N LEU A 91 -32.36 53.31 41.11
CA LEU A 91 -33.48 53.45 40.19
C LEU A 91 -33.21 54.53 39.15
N ALA A 92 -33.94 54.45 38.03
CA ALA A 92 -33.93 55.44 36.96
C ALA A 92 -32.50 55.86 36.54
N GLN A 93 -32.16 57.14 36.70
CA GLN A 93 -30.88 57.69 36.27
C GLN A 93 -29.68 57.07 37.00
N ARG A 94 -29.87 56.52 38.20
CA ARG A 94 -28.79 56.00 39.07
C ARG A 94 -28.61 54.49 38.99
N VAL A 95 -29.33 53.80 38.11
CA VAL A 95 -29.35 52.32 38.03
C VAL A 95 -27.95 51.69 37.93
N ASN A 96 -27.00 52.37 37.29
CA ASN A 96 -25.63 51.88 37.11
C ASN A 96 -24.64 52.31 38.22
N ILE A 97 -25.10 53.04 39.25
CA ILE A 97 -24.28 53.48 40.40
C ILE A 97 -24.22 52.39 41.47
N THR A 98 -23.45 51.36 41.19
CA THR A 98 -23.25 50.18 42.04
C THR A 98 -21.90 50.16 42.76
N ALA A 99 -21.05 51.15 42.54
CA ALA A 99 -19.73 51.25 43.15
C ALA A 99 -19.28 52.72 43.28
N VAL A 100 -18.40 52.99 44.24
CA VAL A 100 -17.66 54.27 44.33
C VAL A 100 -16.79 54.44 43.08
N GLY A 101 -16.73 55.66 42.53
CA GLY A 101 -15.92 55.94 41.35
C GLY A 101 -16.42 57.10 40.49
N TYR A 102 -15.78 57.29 39.34
CA TYR A 102 -16.19 58.31 38.36
C TYR A 102 -17.37 57.84 37.51
N TYR A 103 -18.31 58.75 37.27
CA TYR A 103 -19.48 58.55 36.43
C TYR A 103 -19.64 59.73 35.48
N TYR A 104 -20.13 59.47 34.26
CA TYR A 104 -20.64 60.52 33.37
C TYR A 104 -22.13 60.29 33.08
N PHE A 105 -22.88 61.37 32.89
CA PHE A 105 -24.28 61.29 32.51
C PHE A 105 -24.40 61.14 30.98
N ASP A 106 -25.08 60.10 30.50
CA ASP A 106 -25.22 59.82 29.07
C ASP A 106 -26.47 60.45 28.43
N GLY A 107 -27.21 61.25 29.21
CA GLY A 107 -28.49 61.85 28.82
C GLY A 107 -29.71 61.11 29.41
N ASN A 108 -29.52 59.86 29.85
CA ASN A 108 -30.56 59.04 30.48
C ASN A 108 -30.14 58.51 31.85
N VAL A 109 -28.93 57.96 31.97
CA VAL A 109 -28.42 57.35 33.20
C VAL A 109 -26.94 57.70 33.43
N TRP A 110 -26.49 57.51 34.67
CA TRP A 110 -25.10 57.70 35.07
C TRP A 110 -24.27 56.47 34.75
N GLN A 111 -23.41 56.57 33.74
CA GLN A 111 -22.51 55.48 33.32
C GLN A 111 -21.19 55.53 34.08
N LYS A 112 -20.75 54.39 34.60
CA LYS A 112 -19.45 54.31 35.28
C LYS A 112 -18.35 54.47 34.24
N ILE A 113 -17.41 55.39 34.49
CA ILE A 113 -16.18 55.49 33.71
C ILE A 113 -15.28 54.33 34.16
N SER A 114 -15.40 53.19 33.48
CA SER A 114 -14.46 52.08 33.64
C SER A 114 -13.27 52.32 32.73
N MET A 115 -12.22 52.95 33.26
CA MET A 115 -10.91 52.94 32.60
C MET A 115 -10.40 51.50 32.61
N GLY A 116 -10.20 50.93 31.43
CA GLY A 116 -10.04 49.50 31.21
C GLY A 116 -9.09 48.79 32.18
N ASN A 117 -9.68 48.15 33.19
CA ASN A 117 -9.18 46.96 33.88
C ASN A 117 -10.29 46.43 34.82
N ASN A 118 -11.37 45.92 34.22
CA ASN A 118 -12.29 44.96 34.86
C ASN A 118 -12.20 43.71 33.97
N VAL A 119 -11.47 42.64 34.34
CA VAL A 119 -11.79 41.73 35.46
C VAL A 119 -13.25 41.28 35.42
N ALA A 120 -13.71 40.92 34.23
CA ALA A 120 -14.53 39.74 34.03
C ALA A 120 -13.80 38.87 33.01
N ALA A 121 -13.58 37.61 33.36
CA ALA A 121 -12.77 36.63 32.65
C ALA A 121 -13.39 36.18 31.30
N THR A 122 -13.83 37.11 30.45
CA THR A 122 -14.52 36.79 29.18
C THR A 122 -13.68 37.07 27.95
N ASN A 123 -12.60 37.85 28.06
CA ASN A 123 -11.70 38.13 26.93
C ASN A 123 -10.50 37.20 26.94
N TRP A 124 -10.07 36.75 25.76
CA TRP A 124 -8.84 35.97 25.60
C TRP A 124 -7.63 36.91 25.53
N SER A 125 -6.69 36.77 26.47
CA SER A 125 -5.44 37.53 26.46
C SER A 125 -4.48 37.01 25.38
N LEU A 126 -3.71 37.93 24.78
CA LEU A 126 -2.60 37.59 23.86
C LEU A 126 -1.48 36.80 24.54
N ALA A 127 -1.34 36.94 25.87
CA ALA A 127 -0.39 36.17 26.67
C ALA A 127 -0.99 34.85 27.21
N GLY A 128 -2.24 34.55 26.87
CA GLY A 128 -3.00 33.43 27.42
C GLY A 128 -3.69 33.75 28.74
N ASN A 129 -4.70 32.94 29.08
CA ASN A 129 -5.48 33.06 30.32
C ASN A 129 -5.12 31.92 31.29
N THR A 130 -5.04 32.21 32.59
CA THR A 130 -4.92 31.21 33.66
C THR A 130 -6.30 30.92 34.28
N GLY A 131 -6.52 29.70 34.80
CA GLY A 131 -7.76 29.33 35.51
C GLY A 131 -9.02 29.17 34.63
N THR A 132 -8.87 28.77 33.37
CA THR A 132 -10.00 28.63 32.43
C THR A 132 -10.95 27.48 32.80
N THR A 133 -12.25 27.70 32.57
CA THR A 133 -13.30 26.66 32.65
C THR A 133 -13.89 26.43 31.27
N ALA A 134 -13.92 25.17 30.79
CA ALA A 134 -14.30 24.85 29.41
C ALA A 134 -15.68 25.38 28.97
N GLY A 135 -16.67 25.47 29.88
CA GLY A 135 -18.00 25.98 29.58
C GLY A 135 -18.13 27.52 29.53
N THR A 136 -17.10 28.26 29.96
CA THR A 136 -17.13 29.72 30.05
C THR A 136 -16.01 30.37 29.25
N ASN A 137 -14.87 29.69 29.12
CA ASN A 137 -13.66 30.20 28.48
C ASN A 137 -13.29 29.31 27.29
N PHE A 138 -13.68 29.72 26.10
CA PHE A 138 -13.29 29.06 24.85
C PHE A 138 -13.03 30.10 23.76
N ILE A 139 -12.23 29.69 22.76
CA ILE A 139 -12.10 30.41 21.50
C ILE A 139 -12.92 29.63 20.47
N GLY A 140 -14.00 30.22 19.99
CA GLY A 140 -14.93 29.53 19.11
C GLY A 140 -16.28 30.23 19.06
N THR A 141 -17.26 29.51 18.56
CA THR A 141 -18.66 29.90 18.46
C THR A 141 -19.47 29.17 19.52
N ALA A 142 -20.50 29.85 20.07
CA ALA A 142 -21.43 29.25 21.03
C ALA A 142 -22.69 28.68 20.34
N ASP A 143 -22.82 28.94 19.04
CA ASP A 143 -23.93 28.56 18.19
C ASP A 143 -23.47 27.54 17.13
N ALA A 144 -24.41 27.11 16.27
CA ALA A 144 -24.17 26.14 15.21
C ALA A 144 -23.44 26.72 13.99
N THR A 145 -22.51 27.66 14.22
CA THR A 145 -21.70 28.28 13.16
C THR A 145 -20.24 27.86 13.27
N ASP A 146 -19.55 27.78 12.13
CA ASP A 146 -18.15 27.36 12.12
C ASP A 146 -17.23 28.44 12.70
N PHE A 147 -16.22 28.01 13.45
CA PHE A 147 -15.14 28.91 13.87
C PHE A 147 -14.02 28.92 12.82
N VAL A 148 -13.70 30.09 12.28
CA VAL A 148 -12.74 30.26 11.18
C VAL A 148 -11.58 31.15 11.59
N THR A 149 -10.35 30.72 11.35
CA THR A 149 -9.17 31.57 11.41
C THR A 149 -8.67 31.89 10.00
N LYS A 150 -8.15 33.11 9.83
CA LYS A 150 -7.60 33.58 8.56
C LYS A 150 -6.17 34.09 8.74
N ALA A 151 -5.32 33.85 7.76
CA ALA A 151 -4.02 34.47 7.61
C ALA A 151 -3.99 35.23 6.28
N ASN A 152 -3.67 36.53 6.31
CA ASN A 152 -3.69 37.39 5.12
C ASN A 152 -5.02 37.36 4.34
N GLY A 153 -6.15 37.31 5.05
CA GLY A 153 -7.50 37.22 4.44
C GLY A 153 -7.88 35.83 3.89
N ILE A 154 -6.93 34.89 3.86
CA ILE A 154 -7.13 33.50 3.41
C ILE A 154 -7.49 32.63 4.61
N GLU A 155 -8.49 31.78 4.47
CA GLU A 155 -8.86 30.80 5.49
C GLU A 155 -7.73 29.80 5.74
N ALA A 156 -7.28 29.73 7.00
CA ALA A 156 -6.18 28.87 7.43
C ALA A 156 -6.67 27.64 8.20
N LEU A 157 -7.64 27.84 9.10
CA LEU A 157 -8.24 26.80 9.92
C LEU A 157 -9.76 27.01 10.00
N ARG A 158 -10.53 25.94 9.94
CA ARG A 158 -11.96 25.96 10.25
C ARG A 158 -12.31 24.80 11.18
N VAL A 159 -12.97 25.11 12.29
CA VAL A 159 -13.65 24.11 13.12
C VAL A 159 -15.10 24.09 12.66
N ILE A 160 -15.50 23.01 12.00
CA ILE A 160 -16.81 22.84 11.39
C ILE A 160 -17.76 22.23 12.42
N TRP A 161 -18.95 22.80 12.57
CA TRP A 161 -20.04 22.17 13.30
C TRP A 161 -20.90 21.33 12.36
N ASP A 162 -20.86 20.00 12.52
CA ASP A 162 -21.69 19.07 11.76
C ASP A 162 -22.96 18.74 12.55
N ALA A 163 -24.00 19.53 12.29
CA ALA A 163 -25.31 19.38 12.92
C ALA A 163 -25.95 18.00 12.64
N ALA A 164 -25.63 17.36 11.49
CA ALA A 164 -26.22 16.08 11.13
C ALA A 164 -25.66 14.92 11.96
N ASN A 165 -24.38 15.00 12.34
CA ASN A 165 -23.69 13.94 13.08
C ASN A 165 -23.36 14.31 14.55
N ASN A 166 -23.77 15.51 15.00
CA ASN A 166 -23.45 16.06 16.32
C ASN A 166 -21.94 15.98 16.62
N ALA A 167 -21.13 16.38 15.65
CA ALA A 167 -19.68 16.24 15.66
C ALA A 167 -18.98 17.53 15.23
N THR A 168 -17.72 17.68 15.62
CA THR A 168 -16.84 18.76 15.17
C THR A 168 -15.74 18.21 14.28
N HIS A 169 -15.46 18.88 13.16
CA HIS A 169 -14.36 18.53 12.25
C HIS A 169 -13.34 19.67 12.16
N LEU A 170 -12.08 19.35 11.86
CA LEU A 170 -11.03 20.35 11.63
C LEU A 170 -10.63 20.36 10.15
N ALA A 171 -10.77 21.50 9.48
CA ALA A 171 -10.25 21.72 8.14
C ALA A 171 -9.02 22.64 8.20
N VAL A 172 -7.94 22.27 7.51
CA VAL A 172 -6.69 23.05 7.41
C VAL A 172 -6.47 23.41 5.95
N GLY A 173 -6.53 24.70 5.60
CA GLY A 173 -6.26 25.20 4.25
C GLY A 173 -7.30 24.86 3.16
N THR A 174 -8.45 24.26 3.52
CA THR A 174 -9.55 23.93 2.60
C THR A 174 -10.91 24.21 3.24
N THR A 175 -11.93 24.52 2.43
CA THR A 175 -13.33 24.63 2.89
C THR A 175 -14.02 23.28 3.06
N THR A 176 -13.46 22.22 2.45
CA THR A 176 -13.89 20.83 2.62
C THR A 176 -13.10 20.18 3.74
N ALA A 177 -13.78 19.61 4.74
CA ALA A 177 -13.14 18.96 5.88
C ALA A 177 -12.24 17.78 5.44
N ALA A 178 -10.99 17.75 5.91
CA ALA A 178 -10.36 16.47 6.21
C ALA A 178 -11.10 15.95 7.45
N THR A 179 -11.98 14.98 7.27
CA THR A 179 -12.87 14.50 8.34
C THR A 179 -12.00 13.75 9.35
N VAL A 180 -11.55 14.44 10.39
CA VAL A 180 -11.07 13.86 11.65
C VAL A 180 -12.29 13.82 12.56
N SER A 181 -13.08 12.75 12.43
CA SER A 181 -14.24 12.56 13.31
C SER A 181 -13.73 12.12 14.69
N SER A 182 -13.92 12.99 15.69
CA SER A 182 -13.94 12.57 17.09
C SER A 182 -15.24 11.80 17.33
N PRO A 183 -15.23 10.62 17.98
CA PRO A 183 -16.46 9.90 18.26
C PRO A 183 -17.35 10.72 19.21
N THR A 184 -18.63 10.74 18.89
CA THR A 184 -19.71 11.27 19.73
C THR A 184 -19.70 10.56 21.09
N SER A 185 -19.81 11.35 22.16
CA SER A 185 -20.07 10.85 23.50
C SER A 185 -21.51 10.32 23.56
N GLY A 186 -21.71 9.03 23.24
CA GLY A 186 -23.03 8.43 23.35
C GLY A 186 -23.24 7.06 22.71
N SER A 187 -22.44 6.05 23.05
CA SER A 187 -22.92 4.70 23.38
C SER A 187 -21.75 3.79 23.75
N THR A 188 -21.99 2.87 24.68
CA THR A 188 -21.05 1.87 25.21
C THR A 188 -20.68 0.75 24.22
N ALA A 189 -20.60 1.02 22.93
CA ALA A 189 -20.20 0.05 21.91
C ALA A 189 -19.02 0.58 21.09
N GLU A 190 -17.82 0.11 21.46
CA GLU A 190 -16.52 0.32 20.80
C GLU A 190 -16.08 1.78 20.64
N LYS A 191 -15.02 2.16 21.38
CA LYS A 191 -14.20 3.35 21.08
C LYS A 191 -13.65 3.23 19.65
N LYS A 192 -14.41 3.63 18.64
CA LYS A 192 -13.93 3.73 17.25
C LYS A 192 -12.86 4.82 17.21
N LEU A 193 -11.64 4.41 16.86
CA LEU A 193 -10.45 5.26 16.72
C LEU A 193 -10.77 6.46 15.82
N ALA A 194 -10.16 7.62 16.09
CA ALA A 194 -10.25 8.80 15.22
C ALA A 194 -9.94 8.38 13.76
N LYS A 195 -10.94 8.47 12.89
CA LYS A 195 -10.80 8.09 11.47
C LYS A 195 -10.25 9.29 10.71
N LEU A 196 -9.10 9.13 10.06
CA LEU A 196 -8.63 10.07 9.04
C LEU A 196 -9.33 9.74 7.73
N THR A 197 -10.22 10.62 7.27
CA THR A 197 -10.85 10.50 5.96
C THR A 197 -10.09 11.40 4.97
N VAL A 198 -9.41 10.76 4.01
CA VAL A 198 -8.83 11.43 2.85
C VAL A 198 -9.79 11.24 1.69
N GLY A 199 -10.10 12.30 0.94
CA GLY A 199 -11.04 12.27 -0.19
C GLY A 199 -10.50 11.49 -1.40
N ASN A 200 -10.60 12.05 -2.61
CA ASN A 200 -10.08 11.41 -3.84
C ASN A 200 -8.55 11.49 -3.97
N GLY A 201 -7.83 11.58 -2.86
CA GLY A 201 -6.40 11.84 -2.76
C GLY A 201 -5.66 10.77 -1.98
N ASP A 202 -4.34 10.87 -1.97
CA ASP A 202 -3.48 10.01 -1.16
C ASP A 202 -3.03 10.73 0.11
N ALA A 203 -2.93 10.00 1.21
CA ALA A 203 -2.23 10.46 2.40
C ALA A 203 -0.73 10.21 2.23
N SER A 204 0.11 11.15 2.64
CA SER A 204 1.54 10.91 2.83
C SER A 204 1.85 10.80 4.32
N ILE A 205 2.32 9.65 4.75
CA ILE A 205 2.69 9.38 6.16
C ILE A 205 4.15 8.94 6.16
N ASN A 206 5.08 9.77 6.63
CA ASN A 206 6.51 9.49 6.61
C ASN A 206 7.02 9.03 5.22
N SER A 207 6.58 9.72 4.16
CA SER A 207 6.90 9.40 2.75
C SER A 207 6.31 8.07 2.23
N ILE A 208 5.41 7.44 2.99
CA ILE A 208 4.59 6.33 2.54
C ILE A 208 3.28 6.90 1.99
N THR A 209 3.01 6.61 0.73
CA THR A 209 1.70 6.87 0.12
C THR A 209 0.70 5.86 0.68
N VAL A 210 -0.41 6.33 1.24
CA VAL A 210 -1.57 5.53 1.65
C VAL A 210 -2.80 6.07 0.90
N GLY A 211 -3.30 5.33 -0.08
CA GLY A 211 -4.40 5.80 -0.93
C GLY A 211 -4.58 5.00 -2.22
N LEU A 212 -4.70 5.71 -3.33
CA LEU A 212 -5.07 5.21 -4.65
C LEU A 212 -3.86 5.10 -5.60
N GLY A 213 -2.77 5.82 -5.33
CA GLY A 213 -1.58 5.89 -6.18
C GLY A 213 -1.80 6.69 -7.46
N GLY A 214 -0.92 6.50 -8.44
CA GLY A 214 -0.98 7.20 -9.73
C GLY A 214 -2.36 7.10 -10.39
N GLY A 215 -2.81 8.21 -10.99
CA GLY A 215 -4.09 8.30 -11.69
C GLY A 215 -5.30 8.42 -10.76
N GLN A 216 -5.12 8.33 -9.43
CA GLN A 216 -6.18 8.46 -8.41
C GLN A 216 -7.42 7.58 -8.70
N VAL A 217 -7.20 6.35 -9.17
CA VAL A 217 -8.29 5.42 -9.50
C VAL A 217 -8.85 4.80 -8.22
N ALA A 218 -10.12 5.10 -7.91
CA ALA A 218 -10.79 4.78 -6.64
C ALA A 218 -10.80 3.28 -6.23
N THR A 219 -10.55 2.37 -7.18
CA THR A 219 -10.56 0.92 -6.92
C THR A 219 -9.20 0.35 -6.57
N ASN A 220 -8.15 1.18 -6.53
CA ASN A 220 -6.83 0.76 -6.09
C ASN A 220 -6.67 0.90 -4.57
N THR A 221 -5.78 0.10 -3.99
CA THR A 221 -5.32 0.22 -2.60
C THR A 221 -3.81 0.24 -2.60
N VAL A 222 -3.21 1.33 -2.14
CA VAL A 222 -1.77 1.57 -2.23
C VAL A 222 -1.22 1.93 -0.86
N VAL A 223 -0.17 1.23 -0.43
CA VAL A 223 0.60 1.50 0.80
C VAL A 223 2.09 1.32 0.52
N GLY A 224 2.83 2.41 0.26
CA GLY A 224 4.28 2.30 0.04
C GLY A 224 4.91 3.59 -0.48
N ASN A 225 6.22 3.74 -0.27
CA ASN A 225 6.97 4.81 -0.93
C ASN A 225 7.03 4.53 -2.44
N SER A 226 6.55 5.48 -3.25
CA SER A 226 6.51 5.36 -4.72
C SER A 226 5.75 4.14 -5.25
N ALA A 227 4.90 3.52 -4.43
CA ALA A 227 4.05 2.40 -4.87
C ALA A 227 3.02 2.89 -5.90
N LEU A 228 2.87 2.15 -7.01
CA LEU A 228 1.90 2.46 -8.08
C LEU A 228 1.99 3.90 -8.65
N ASN A 229 3.16 4.54 -8.62
CA ASN A 229 3.28 5.98 -8.90
C ASN A 229 2.98 6.36 -10.37
N SER A 230 3.37 5.53 -11.34
CA SER A 230 3.18 5.83 -12.78
C SER A 230 1.82 5.41 -13.34
N ASN A 231 0.90 4.94 -12.51
CA ASN A 231 -0.41 4.47 -12.96
C ASN A 231 -1.24 5.60 -13.55
N THR A 232 -1.91 5.34 -14.67
CA THR A 232 -2.78 6.31 -15.33
C THR A 232 -4.23 5.87 -15.27
N THR A 233 -4.55 4.65 -15.71
CA THR A 233 -5.93 4.13 -15.76
C THR A 233 -6.08 2.71 -15.18
N GLY A 234 -4.98 2.07 -14.76
CA GLY A 234 -5.03 0.76 -14.12
C GLY A 234 -5.89 0.77 -12.85
N SER A 235 -6.77 -0.21 -12.75
CA SER A 235 -7.81 -0.30 -11.70
C SER A 235 -7.73 -1.63 -10.96
N PHE A 236 -8.33 -1.69 -9.77
CA PHE A 236 -8.40 -2.89 -8.93
C PHE A 236 -7.03 -3.48 -8.54
N ASN A 237 -6.01 -2.63 -8.39
CA ASN A 237 -4.69 -3.04 -7.93
C ASN A 237 -4.58 -2.92 -6.40
N THR A 238 -4.08 -3.95 -5.74
CA THR A 238 -3.67 -3.89 -4.31
C THR A 238 -2.16 -3.91 -4.25
N VAL A 239 -1.53 -2.85 -3.73
CA VAL A 239 -0.08 -2.63 -3.80
C VAL A 239 0.46 -2.22 -2.44
N VAL A 240 1.35 -3.03 -1.88
CA VAL A 240 1.97 -2.77 -0.57
C VAL A 240 3.48 -2.99 -0.68
N GLY A 241 4.28 -1.96 -0.42
CA GLY A 241 5.75 -2.03 -0.45
C GLY A 241 6.39 -0.89 -1.23
N GLY A 242 7.64 -0.56 -0.89
CA GLY A 242 8.40 0.50 -1.58
C GLY A 242 8.70 0.12 -3.03
N ASN A 243 8.44 1.03 -3.97
CA ASN A 243 8.60 0.83 -5.42
C ASN A 243 7.83 -0.38 -5.97
N ALA A 244 6.82 -0.88 -5.24
CA ALA A 244 5.96 -1.96 -5.73
C ALA A 244 5.09 -1.44 -6.87
N LEU A 245 5.04 -2.19 -7.97
CA LEU A 245 4.24 -1.86 -9.16
C LEU A 245 4.48 -0.43 -9.70
N LEU A 246 5.72 0.09 -9.58
CA LEU A 246 6.08 1.48 -9.84
C LEU A 246 5.74 1.95 -11.27
N ALA A 247 6.14 1.16 -12.27
CA ALA A 247 6.07 1.54 -13.69
C ALA A 247 4.72 1.24 -14.36
N ASN A 248 3.72 0.78 -13.60
CA ASN A 248 2.43 0.38 -14.16
C ASN A 248 1.73 1.58 -14.75
N THR A 249 1.22 1.49 -15.98
CA THR A 249 0.46 2.55 -16.63
C THR A 249 -1.02 2.18 -16.69
N THR A 250 -1.36 1.05 -17.33
CA THR A 250 -2.75 0.62 -17.54
C THR A 250 -3.06 -0.77 -16.98
N GLY A 251 -2.07 -1.48 -16.43
CA GLY A 251 -2.26 -2.81 -15.84
C GLY A 251 -3.25 -2.79 -14.68
N ALA A 252 -4.16 -3.76 -14.65
CA ALA A 252 -5.28 -3.83 -13.73
C ALA A 252 -5.35 -5.19 -13.03
N ARG A 253 -6.01 -5.22 -11.86
CA ARG A 253 -6.28 -6.45 -11.09
C ARG A 253 -5.01 -7.17 -10.62
N ASN A 254 -3.97 -6.42 -10.26
CA ASN A 254 -2.75 -6.98 -9.68
C ASN A 254 -2.78 -6.94 -8.15
N THR A 255 -2.27 -7.98 -7.50
CA THR A 255 -2.04 -8.02 -6.05
C THR A 255 -0.53 -8.09 -5.81
N VAL A 256 0.04 -7.05 -5.22
CA VAL A 256 1.49 -6.86 -5.09
C VAL A 256 1.85 -6.54 -3.65
N LEU A 257 2.68 -7.38 -3.03
CA LEU A 257 3.16 -7.23 -1.65
C LEU A 257 4.67 -7.48 -1.60
N GLY A 258 5.47 -6.43 -1.50
CA GLY A 258 6.93 -6.53 -1.36
C GLY A 258 7.69 -5.37 -1.98
N HIS A 259 8.89 -5.10 -1.47
CA HIS A 259 9.77 -4.07 -2.03
C HIS A 259 10.20 -4.46 -3.46
N GLN A 260 9.97 -3.56 -4.42
CA GLN A 260 10.25 -3.75 -5.86
C GLN A 260 9.56 -4.96 -6.51
N ALA A 261 8.49 -5.49 -5.90
CA ALA A 261 7.66 -6.49 -6.56
C ALA A 261 6.96 -5.87 -7.77
N MET A 262 6.99 -6.54 -8.93
CA MET A 262 6.46 -6.05 -10.20
C MET A 262 6.94 -4.64 -10.61
N LEU A 263 8.18 -4.28 -10.27
CA LEU A 263 8.74 -2.94 -10.48
C LEU A 263 8.54 -2.40 -11.91
N ASN A 264 8.80 -3.24 -12.92
CA ASN A 264 8.82 -2.85 -14.33
C ASN A 264 7.51 -3.16 -15.10
N ASN A 265 6.44 -3.56 -14.41
CA ASN A 265 5.17 -3.88 -15.05
C ASN A 265 4.57 -2.63 -15.68
N THR A 266 4.20 -2.66 -16.96
CA THR A 266 3.62 -1.52 -17.66
C THR A 266 2.11 -1.74 -17.87
N THR A 267 1.75 -2.80 -18.61
CA THR A 267 0.35 -3.10 -18.95
C THR A 267 -0.12 -4.47 -18.46
N GLY A 268 0.77 -5.26 -17.85
CA GLY A 268 0.45 -6.57 -17.30
C GLY A 268 -0.63 -6.48 -16.21
N GLY A 269 -1.60 -7.40 -16.25
CA GLY A 269 -2.73 -7.46 -15.33
C GLY A 269 -3.01 -8.87 -14.83
N PHE A 270 -3.87 -8.97 -13.81
CA PHE A 270 -4.25 -10.23 -13.16
C PHE A 270 -3.08 -10.99 -12.52
N ASN A 271 -1.99 -10.31 -12.13
CA ASN A 271 -0.85 -10.94 -11.50
C ASN A 271 -0.94 -10.89 -9.97
N THR A 272 -0.38 -11.91 -9.29
CA THR A 272 -0.15 -11.91 -7.85
C THR A 272 1.35 -12.00 -7.60
N ALA A 273 1.94 -11.03 -6.92
CA ALA A 273 3.37 -10.94 -6.64
C ALA A 273 3.59 -10.65 -5.15
N ILE A 274 4.08 -11.65 -4.40
CA ILE A 274 4.28 -11.56 -2.95
C ILE A 274 5.73 -11.94 -2.65
N GLY A 275 6.54 -10.96 -2.25
CA GLY A 275 7.97 -11.14 -1.95
C GLY A 275 8.81 -9.97 -2.45
N ARG A 276 10.01 -9.81 -1.89
CA ARG A 276 10.97 -8.83 -2.41
C ARG A 276 11.34 -9.22 -3.85
N ILE A 277 11.30 -8.27 -4.77
CA ILE A 277 11.64 -8.43 -6.20
C ILE A 277 10.92 -9.57 -6.95
N SER A 278 9.78 -10.08 -6.44
CA SER A 278 8.97 -11.05 -7.19
C SER A 278 8.39 -10.43 -8.45
N LEU A 279 8.46 -11.12 -9.60
CA LEU A 279 8.03 -10.60 -10.91
C LEU A 279 8.65 -9.24 -11.30
N GLN A 280 9.84 -8.89 -10.79
CA GLN A 280 10.42 -7.55 -10.96
C GLN A 280 10.46 -7.08 -12.42
N ASN A 281 10.83 -7.96 -13.35
CA ASN A 281 11.00 -7.63 -14.76
C ASN A 281 9.76 -7.85 -15.63
N ASN A 282 8.61 -8.20 -15.03
CA ASN A 282 7.36 -8.36 -15.78
C ASN A 282 7.02 -7.03 -16.44
N THR A 283 6.66 -7.02 -17.72
CA THR A 283 6.26 -5.81 -18.46
C THR A 283 4.80 -5.92 -18.88
N THR A 284 4.46 -6.97 -19.66
CA THR A 284 3.12 -7.19 -20.21
C THR A 284 2.51 -8.55 -19.86
N GLY A 285 3.25 -9.42 -19.16
CA GLY A 285 2.78 -10.75 -18.77
C GLY A 285 1.53 -10.70 -17.89
N LEU A 286 0.62 -11.63 -18.12
CA LEU A 286 -0.70 -11.71 -17.48
C LEU A 286 -0.87 -12.98 -16.65
N ARG A 287 -1.72 -12.93 -15.62
CA ARG A 287 -2.17 -14.12 -14.86
C ARG A 287 -1.02 -14.93 -14.25
N ASN A 288 0.06 -14.28 -13.83
CA ASN A 288 1.17 -14.92 -13.14
C ASN A 288 0.97 -14.88 -11.63
N ILE A 289 1.39 -15.94 -10.94
CA ILE A 289 1.43 -16.01 -9.47
C ILE A 289 2.89 -16.20 -9.07
N ALA A 290 3.47 -15.25 -8.35
CA ALA A 290 4.82 -15.30 -7.81
C ALA A 290 4.79 -15.08 -6.30
N ILE A 291 5.15 -16.10 -5.53
CA ILE A 291 5.15 -16.06 -4.07
C ILE A 291 6.52 -16.53 -3.56
N GLY A 292 7.32 -15.59 -3.05
CA GLY A 292 8.68 -15.82 -2.60
C GLY A 292 9.61 -14.68 -3.03
N GLU A 293 10.71 -14.50 -2.29
CA GLU A 293 11.76 -13.59 -2.72
C GLU A 293 12.30 -14.02 -4.09
N ALA A 294 12.34 -13.08 -5.03
CA ALA A 294 12.81 -13.30 -6.39
C ALA A 294 12.07 -14.39 -7.19
N ALA A 295 10.86 -14.80 -6.80
CA ALA A 295 10.04 -15.71 -7.60
C ALA A 295 9.68 -15.06 -8.96
N LEU A 296 9.91 -15.78 -10.05
CA LEU A 296 9.68 -15.32 -11.43
C LEU A 296 10.31 -13.95 -11.75
N THR A 297 11.43 -13.59 -11.12
CA THR A 297 12.05 -12.24 -11.23
C THR A 297 12.26 -11.81 -12.67
N ASP A 298 12.65 -12.74 -13.54
CA ASP A 298 13.05 -12.43 -14.91
C ASP A 298 11.95 -12.69 -15.96
N ASN A 299 10.72 -12.99 -15.52
CA ASN A 299 9.57 -13.04 -16.43
C ASN A 299 9.34 -11.67 -17.05
N THR A 300 9.32 -11.55 -18.38
CA THR A 300 9.11 -10.27 -19.07
C THR A 300 7.72 -10.19 -19.69
N THR A 301 7.35 -11.17 -20.50
CA THR A 301 6.05 -11.24 -21.22
C THR A 301 5.29 -12.55 -21.00
N GLY A 302 5.92 -13.52 -20.34
CA GLY A 302 5.32 -14.82 -20.03
C GLY A 302 4.03 -14.67 -19.21
N SER A 303 3.04 -15.48 -19.54
CA SER A 303 1.69 -15.42 -18.94
C SER A 303 1.25 -16.78 -18.42
N GLY A 304 0.44 -16.78 -17.35
CA GLY A 304 -0.08 -18.01 -16.75
C GLY A 304 0.93 -18.82 -15.95
N ASN A 305 2.06 -18.23 -15.55
CA ASN A 305 3.09 -18.93 -14.78
C ASN A 305 2.81 -18.89 -13.27
N ILE A 306 3.12 -19.98 -12.57
CA ILE A 306 3.07 -20.08 -11.11
C ILE A 306 4.49 -20.32 -10.61
N GLY A 307 5.03 -19.41 -9.80
CA GLY A 307 6.30 -19.54 -9.09
C GLY A 307 6.07 -19.42 -7.59
N ILE A 308 6.33 -20.50 -6.84
CA ILE A 308 6.20 -20.50 -5.38
C ILE A 308 7.51 -21.01 -4.75
N GLY A 309 8.21 -20.14 -4.04
CA GLY A 309 9.50 -20.42 -3.42
C GLY A 309 10.50 -19.29 -3.66
N ILE A 310 11.57 -19.27 -2.87
CA ILE A 310 12.69 -18.34 -3.11
C ILE A 310 13.32 -18.69 -4.46
N THR A 311 13.48 -17.69 -5.32
CA THR A 311 14.06 -17.82 -6.68
C THR A 311 13.36 -18.83 -7.59
N SER A 312 12.12 -19.26 -7.30
CA SER A 312 11.39 -20.22 -8.15
C SER A 312 11.11 -19.63 -9.53
N GLY A 313 11.50 -20.31 -10.60
CA GLY A 313 11.36 -19.83 -11.98
C GLY A 313 12.22 -18.61 -12.29
N GLN A 314 13.24 -18.33 -11.48
CA GLN A 314 14.28 -17.36 -11.84
C GLN A 314 15.12 -17.92 -12.98
N THR A 315 15.52 -17.10 -13.94
CA THR A 315 16.31 -17.56 -15.08
C THR A 315 17.55 -16.69 -15.25
N SER A 316 18.44 -17.06 -16.17
CA SER A 316 19.65 -16.26 -16.46
C SER A 316 19.41 -15.08 -17.43
N GLY A 317 18.16 -14.62 -17.58
CA GLY A 317 17.80 -13.52 -18.50
C GLY A 317 16.29 -13.39 -18.72
N SER A 318 15.88 -12.89 -19.89
CA SER A 318 14.44 -12.71 -20.19
C SER A 318 13.70 -14.06 -20.31
N PHE A 319 12.62 -14.21 -19.55
CA PHE A 319 11.70 -15.34 -19.64
C PHE A 319 10.37 -14.93 -20.29
N THR A 320 10.04 -15.59 -21.40
CA THR A 320 8.82 -15.33 -22.20
C THR A 320 7.86 -16.54 -22.23
N GLY A 321 8.26 -17.67 -21.65
CA GLY A 321 7.46 -18.88 -21.58
C GLY A 321 6.21 -18.70 -20.73
N GLY A 322 5.15 -19.44 -21.05
CA GLY A 322 3.85 -19.35 -20.40
C GLY A 322 3.33 -20.68 -19.89
N ASN A 323 2.37 -20.60 -18.97
CA ASN A 323 1.66 -21.75 -18.38
C ASN A 323 2.58 -22.77 -17.68
N ASN A 324 3.66 -22.30 -17.04
CA ASN A 324 4.55 -23.16 -16.27
C ASN A 324 4.24 -23.12 -14.76
N ILE A 325 4.53 -24.20 -14.05
CA ILE A 325 4.41 -24.30 -12.59
C ILE A 325 5.79 -24.63 -12.02
N PHE A 326 6.32 -23.76 -11.17
CA PHE A 326 7.60 -23.88 -10.48
C PHE A 326 7.35 -23.76 -8.98
N ILE A 327 7.52 -24.86 -8.24
CA ILE A 327 7.30 -24.89 -6.79
C ILE A 327 8.55 -25.45 -6.10
N GLY A 328 9.07 -24.72 -5.12
CA GLY A 328 10.30 -25.06 -4.40
C GLY A 328 11.35 -23.95 -4.52
N LYS A 329 12.24 -23.87 -3.52
CA LYS A 329 13.41 -23.00 -3.61
C LYS A 329 14.22 -23.43 -4.83
N GLY A 330 14.72 -22.48 -5.60
CA GLY A 330 15.60 -22.88 -6.69
C GLY A 330 14.91 -23.62 -7.85
N SER A 331 13.60 -23.87 -7.79
CA SER A 331 12.91 -24.67 -8.81
C SER A 331 13.07 -23.97 -10.15
N ASN A 332 13.79 -24.62 -11.06
CA ASN A 332 14.21 -24.10 -12.36
C ASN A 332 15.13 -22.85 -12.34
N THR A 333 16.04 -22.69 -11.36
CA THR A 333 16.90 -21.48 -11.26
C THR A 333 18.05 -21.37 -12.25
N THR A 334 18.47 -22.46 -12.88
CA THR A 334 19.87 -22.57 -13.34
C THR A 334 20.02 -22.63 -14.86
N MET A 335 18.95 -22.41 -15.65
CA MET A 335 19.05 -22.42 -17.10
C MET A 335 18.26 -21.30 -17.79
N LYS A 336 18.64 -21.03 -19.05
CA LYS A 336 17.99 -20.08 -19.98
C LYS A 336 16.59 -20.59 -20.32
N VAL A 337 15.63 -20.49 -19.40
CA VAL A 337 14.23 -20.61 -19.77
C VAL A 337 13.90 -19.34 -20.56
N THR A 338 14.07 -19.41 -21.88
CA THR A 338 13.75 -18.28 -22.75
C THR A 338 12.33 -18.40 -23.29
N SER A 339 11.80 -19.63 -23.48
CA SER A 339 10.50 -19.85 -24.12
C SER A 339 9.70 -21.12 -23.75
N GLY A 340 10.20 -22.02 -22.88
CA GLY A 340 9.50 -23.27 -22.55
C GLY A 340 8.10 -23.05 -21.96
N THR A 341 7.15 -23.93 -22.27
CA THR A 341 5.73 -23.80 -21.85
C THR A 341 5.17 -25.09 -21.27
N LEU A 342 4.13 -24.99 -20.44
CA LEU A 342 3.39 -26.16 -19.91
C LEU A 342 4.25 -27.09 -19.06
N ASN A 343 5.35 -26.60 -18.47
CA ASN A 343 6.21 -27.40 -17.62
C ASN A 343 5.75 -27.35 -16.16
N ILE A 344 5.90 -28.46 -15.44
CA ILE A 344 5.63 -28.56 -14.01
C ILE A 344 6.92 -29.02 -13.32
N THR A 345 7.49 -28.19 -12.46
CA THR A 345 8.68 -28.52 -11.65
C THR A 345 8.38 -28.30 -10.17
N ILE A 346 8.47 -29.37 -9.37
CA ILE A 346 8.18 -29.31 -7.94
C ILE A 346 9.33 -29.95 -7.15
N GLY A 347 10.02 -29.17 -6.32
CA GLY A 347 11.16 -29.59 -5.52
C GLY A 347 12.25 -28.52 -5.45
N ASP A 348 13.16 -28.65 -4.47
CA ASP A 348 14.35 -27.78 -4.41
C ASP A 348 15.24 -28.05 -5.63
N ASN A 349 15.56 -27.02 -6.42
CA ASN A 349 16.30 -27.13 -7.68
C ASN A 349 15.72 -28.15 -8.70
N ALA A 350 14.41 -28.40 -8.66
CA ALA A 350 13.77 -29.28 -9.64
C ALA A 350 13.73 -28.65 -11.03
N GLY A 351 13.93 -29.48 -12.06
CA GLY A 351 13.78 -29.11 -13.47
C GLY A 351 14.79 -28.10 -13.99
N THR A 352 15.96 -28.00 -13.35
CA THR A 352 17.03 -27.06 -13.73
C THR A 352 17.56 -27.25 -15.14
N ASN A 353 17.21 -28.36 -15.82
CA ASN A 353 17.58 -28.64 -17.20
C ASN A 353 16.46 -28.45 -18.24
N ILE A 354 15.39 -27.75 -17.86
CA ILE A 354 14.25 -27.45 -18.73
C ILE A 354 14.27 -25.95 -19.09
N GLY A 355 14.95 -25.59 -20.17
CA GLY A 355 14.99 -24.23 -20.72
C GLY A 355 13.94 -23.98 -21.82
N ALA A 356 14.11 -24.61 -22.98
CA ALA A 356 13.21 -24.45 -24.14
C ALA A 356 12.15 -25.56 -24.25
N GLY A 357 12.37 -26.68 -23.57
CA GLY A 357 11.45 -27.82 -23.56
C GLY A 357 10.06 -27.46 -23.04
N SER A 358 9.04 -28.15 -23.54
CA SER A 358 7.64 -27.93 -23.16
C SER A 358 6.95 -29.22 -22.73
N ASN A 359 5.87 -29.09 -21.97
CA ASN A 359 5.06 -30.22 -21.50
C ASN A 359 5.87 -31.26 -20.70
N ASN A 360 6.80 -30.79 -19.86
CA ASN A 360 7.59 -31.66 -19.00
C ASN A 360 7.08 -31.66 -17.56
N ILE A 361 7.24 -32.79 -16.87
CA ILE A 361 6.94 -32.93 -15.43
C ILE A 361 8.21 -33.38 -14.72
N SER A 362 8.67 -32.62 -13.74
CA SER A 362 9.84 -32.94 -12.91
C SER A 362 9.51 -32.79 -11.43
N PHE A 363 9.55 -33.89 -10.68
CA PHE A 363 9.20 -33.89 -9.25
C PHE A 363 10.34 -34.41 -8.39
N GLY A 364 10.64 -33.71 -7.30
CA GLY A 364 11.67 -34.06 -6.32
C GLY A 364 12.88 -33.14 -6.37
N THR A 365 13.63 -33.09 -5.27
CA THR A 365 14.85 -32.29 -5.15
C THR A 365 15.88 -32.71 -6.19
N ASP A 366 16.46 -31.73 -6.88
CA ASP A 366 17.44 -31.91 -7.96
C ASP A 366 16.96 -32.83 -9.11
N SER A 367 15.65 -32.98 -9.30
CA SER A 367 15.09 -33.81 -10.38
C SER A 367 15.34 -33.15 -11.75
N MET A 368 15.91 -33.88 -12.70
CA MET A 368 16.24 -33.38 -14.05
C MET A 368 15.64 -34.32 -15.11
N VAL A 369 14.98 -33.78 -16.14
CA VAL A 369 14.43 -34.60 -17.23
C VAL A 369 15.55 -35.27 -18.04
N GLY A 370 15.28 -36.41 -18.67
CA GLY A 370 16.32 -37.20 -19.33
C GLY A 370 17.03 -36.48 -20.48
N VAL A 371 16.31 -35.65 -21.25
CA VAL A 371 16.86 -34.92 -22.40
C VAL A 371 16.81 -33.43 -22.12
N LEU A 372 17.97 -32.77 -22.15
CA LEU A 372 18.09 -31.31 -22.04
C LEU A 372 17.18 -30.62 -23.06
N ASP A 373 16.35 -29.70 -22.60
CA ASP A 373 15.40 -28.95 -23.43
C ASP A 373 14.43 -29.81 -24.28
N GLY A 374 14.37 -31.13 -24.02
CA GLY A 374 13.40 -32.00 -24.65
C GLY A 374 11.99 -31.71 -24.14
N SER A 375 11.00 -32.05 -24.95
CA SER A 375 9.58 -31.89 -24.61
C SER A 375 8.92 -33.23 -24.29
N ASN A 376 7.80 -33.20 -23.56
CA ASN A 376 6.96 -34.37 -23.25
C ASN A 376 7.64 -35.43 -22.37
N GLN A 377 8.44 -35.00 -21.39
CA GLN A 377 9.17 -35.89 -20.50
C GLN A 377 8.60 -35.88 -19.08
N ILE A 378 8.67 -37.01 -18.39
CA ILE A 378 8.34 -37.12 -16.97
C ILE A 378 9.55 -37.67 -16.22
N GLN A 379 9.98 -36.96 -15.18
CA GLN A 379 11.01 -37.38 -14.24
C GLN A 379 10.45 -37.35 -12.81
N MET A 380 10.71 -38.43 -12.06
CA MET A 380 10.36 -38.53 -10.64
C MET A 380 11.61 -38.85 -9.81
N GLY A 381 12.07 -37.84 -9.08
CA GLY A 381 13.23 -37.82 -8.22
C GLY A 381 14.55 -37.71 -8.98
N ASN A 382 15.64 -37.61 -8.22
CA ASN A 382 17.00 -37.53 -8.74
C ASN A 382 17.67 -38.91 -8.79
N PHE A 383 18.98 -38.93 -9.06
CA PHE A 383 19.77 -40.16 -9.12
C PHE A 383 19.86 -40.93 -7.79
N ASN A 384 19.41 -40.38 -6.66
CA ASN A 384 19.46 -41.06 -5.36
C ASN A 384 18.17 -41.81 -5.01
N VAL A 385 17.19 -41.88 -5.92
CA VAL A 385 15.97 -42.66 -5.70
C VAL A 385 16.30 -44.16 -5.65
N THR A 386 15.95 -44.81 -4.54
CA THR A 386 16.16 -46.26 -4.33
C THR A 386 14.88 -47.09 -4.42
N SER A 387 13.70 -46.47 -4.31
CA SER A 387 12.41 -47.17 -4.41
C SER A 387 11.31 -46.28 -4.98
N ALA A 388 10.60 -46.79 -5.98
CA ALA A 388 9.35 -46.23 -6.48
C ALA A 388 8.24 -47.27 -6.28
N ARG A 389 7.28 -47.00 -5.40
CA ARG A 389 6.24 -47.96 -5.00
C ARG A 389 4.91 -47.61 -5.66
N VAL A 390 4.30 -48.57 -6.35
CA VAL A 390 2.94 -48.49 -6.88
C VAL A 390 2.23 -49.80 -6.55
N GLN A 391 1.07 -49.72 -5.89
CA GLN A 391 0.34 -50.91 -5.42
C GLN A 391 -0.33 -51.68 -6.57
N VAL A 392 -0.65 -50.99 -7.66
CA VAL A 392 -1.32 -51.56 -8.84
C VAL A 392 -0.40 -51.55 -10.06
N ALA A 393 -0.66 -52.45 -11.01
CA ALA A 393 0.07 -52.48 -12.26
C ALA A 393 -0.15 -51.19 -13.08
N TRP A 394 0.88 -50.78 -13.82
CA TRP A 394 0.79 -49.67 -14.75
C TRP A 394 -0.01 -50.09 -15.99
N THR A 395 -1.03 -49.31 -16.34
CA THR A 395 -1.80 -49.51 -17.56
C THR A 395 -1.17 -48.74 -18.71
N ILE A 396 -0.84 -49.44 -19.80
CA ILE A 396 -0.29 -48.84 -21.02
C ILE A 396 -1.38 -48.88 -22.10
N THR A 397 -1.72 -47.71 -22.65
CA THR A 397 -2.70 -47.60 -23.73
C THR A 397 -2.18 -48.27 -25.00
N SER A 398 -2.97 -49.18 -25.57
CA SER A 398 -2.54 -50.06 -26.67
C SER A 398 -3.65 -50.32 -27.71
N ASP A 399 -4.69 -49.49 -27.72
CA ASP A 399 -5.85 -49.59 -28.63
C ASP A 399 -5.42 -49.56 -30.10
N LYS A 400 -6.05 -50.37 -30.94
CA LYS A 400 -5.75 -50.43 -32.39
C LYS A 400 -5.90 -49.08 -33.06
N ARG A 401 -6.82 -48.22 -32.60
CA ARG A 401 -7.07 -46.88 -33.16
C ARG A 401 -5.91 -45.91 -32.94
N TRP A 402 -4.98 -46.23 -32.04
CA TRP A 402 -3.81 -45.39 -31.72
C TRP A 402 -2.55 -45.89 -32.41
N LYS A 403 -2.68 -46.84 -33.34
CA LYS A 403 -1.56 -47.50 -34.01
C LYS A 403 -1.74 -47.46 -35.53
N GLU A 404 -0.66 -47.24 -36.22
CA GLU A 404 -0.54 -47.31 -37.68
C GLU A 404 0.65 -48.19 -38.07
N ASN A 405 0.73 -48.62 -39.33
CA ASN A 405 1.85 -49.41 -39.86
C ASN A 405 2.20 -50.66 -39.04
N ILE A 406 1.18 -51.36 -38.53
CA ILE A 406 1.34 -52.53 -37.66
C ILE A 406 1.93 -53.70 -38.45
N THR A 407 3.18 -54.05 -38.19
CA THR A 407 3.87 -55.21 -38.77
C THR A 407 4.23 -56.23 -37.68
N ARG A 408 4.51 -57.47 -38.08
CA ARG A 408 4.98 -58.51 -37.15
C ARG A 408 6.45 -58.27 -36.80
N ILE A 409 6.81 -58.60 -35.56
CA ILE A 409 8.19 -58.49 -35.08
C ILE A 409 9.07 -59.49 -35.85
N PRO A 410 10.16 -59.04 -36.51
CA PRO A 410 10.99 -59.89 -37.36
C PRO A 410 11.97 -60.77 -36.57
N TYR A 411 12.26 -60.42 -35.32
CA TYR A 411 13.21 -61.14 -34.46
C TYR A 411 12.51 -61.75 -33.24
N GLY A 412 12.98 -62.93 -32.83
CA GLY A 412 12.47 -63.64 -31.66
C GLY A 412 13.59 -64.41 -30.98
N LEU A 413 13.61 -65.73 -31.16
CA LEU A 413 14.47 -66.65 -30.42
C LEU A 413 15.95 -66.37 -30.65
N ASP A 414 16.36 -66.09 -31.89
CA ASP A 414 17.78 -65.87 -32.21
C ASP A 414 18.32 -64.58 -31.58
N PHE A 415 17.49 -63.53 -31.45
CA PHE A 415 17.85 -62.31 -30.73
C PHE A 415 17.91 -62.54 -29.22
N VAL A 416 16.87 -63.17 -28.65
CA VAL A 416 16.77 -63.42 -27.20
C VAL A 416 17.92 -64.31 -26.70
N LYS A 417 18.39 -65.26 -27.50
CA LYS A 417 19.52 -66.13 -27.16
C LYS A 417 20.86 -65.39 -27.00
N GLU A 418 20.99 -64.19 -27.56
CA GLU A 418 22.20 -63.38 -27.44
C GLU A 418 22.13 -62.32 -26.34
N LEU A 419 20.97 -62.12 -25.71
CA LEU A 419 20.83 -61.25 -24.54
C LEU A 419 21.60 -61.82 -23.35
N LYS A 420 22.31 -60.94 -22.64
CA LYS A 420 23.14 -61.27 -21.48
C LYS A 420 22.53 -60.70 -20.19
N PRO A 421 21.66 -61.43 -19.48
CA PRO A 421 21.16 -60.97 -18.19
C PRO A 421 22.29 -60.96 -17.14
N VAL A 422 22.30 -59.92 -16.31
CA VAL A 422 23.30 -59.69 -15.26
C VAL A 422 22.62 -59.40 -13.92
N ALA A 423 23.35 -59.65 -12.83
CA ALA A 423 22.96 -59.25 -11.48
C ALA A 423 23.98 -58.26 -10.90
N TYR A 424 23.53 -57.15 -10.33
CA TYR A 424 24.39 -56.03 -9.94
C TYR A 424 23.87 -55.30 -8.70
N HIS A 425 24.76 -54.55 -8.04
CA HIS A 425 24.40 -53.52 -7.05
C HIS A 425 24.56 -52.15 -7.70
N ARG A 426 23.68 -51.20 -7.37
CA ARG A 426 23.88 -49.84 -7.84
C ARG A 426 24.96 -49.14 -7.02
N ILE A 427 25.75 -48.30 -7.69
CA ILE A 427 26.83 -47.53 -7.05
C ILE A 427 26.28 -46.52 -6.02
N ASN A 428 25.05 -46.04 -6.23
CA ASN A 428 24.35 -45.06 -5.38
C ASN A 428 23.56 -45.70 -4.22
N ASP A 429 23.45 -47.03 -4.15
CA ASP A 429 22.68 -47.76 -3.13
C ASP A 429 23.50 -48.92 -2.54
N LYS A 430 24.72 -48.59 -2.05
CA LYS A 430 25.69 -49.58 -1.55
C LYS A 430 25.22 -50.31 -0.29
N GLU A 431 24.33 -49.71 0.46
CA GLU A 431 23.80 -50.26 1.72
C GLU A 431 22.71 -51.32 1.47
N ASN A 432 22.16 -51.39 0.26
CA ASN A 432 21.19 -52.42 -0.09
C ASN A 432 21.90 -53.76 -0.32
N PRO A 433 21.65 -54.77 0.53
CA PRO A 433 22.33 -56.06 0.40
C PRO A 433 21.86 -56.84 -0.83
N ASN A 434 20.69 -56.49 -1.38
CA ASN A 434 20.07 -57.23 -2.47
C ASN A 434 20.63 -56.81 -3.83
N LYS A 435 20.89 -57.80 -4.69
CA LYS A 435 21.25 -57.56 -6.09
C LYS A 435 20.00 -57.25 -6.91
N GLU A 436 20.10 -56.26 -7.76
CA GLU A 436 19.18 -56.04 -8.87
C GLU A 436 19.55 -56.95 -10.06
N MET A 437 18.59 -57.19 -10.95
CA MET A 437 18.77 -57.99 -12.16
C MET A 437 18.35 -57.19 -13.39
N GLY A 438 19.07 -57.36 -14.50
CA GLY A 438 18.78 -56.62 -15.73
C GLY A 438 19.78 -56.87 -16.85
N PHE A 439 19.93 -55.90 -17.74
CA PHE A 439 20.85 -55.90 -18.87
C PHE A 439 21.77 -54.68 -18.82
N VAL A 440 22.98 -54.81 -19.36
CA VAL A 440 23.87 -53.67 -19.62
C VAL A 440 23.45 -53.03 -20.94
N ALA A 441 23.11 -51.74 -20.93
CA ALA A 441 22.53 -51.05 -22.08
C ALA A 441 23.46 -50.99 -23.30
N GLN A 442 24.77 -50.87 -23.07
CA GLN A 442 25.79 -50.88 -24.13
C GLN A 442 25.82 -52.23 -24.87
N GLU A 443 25.70 -53.34 -24.14
CA GLU A 443 25.66 -54.68 -24.76
C GLU A 443 24.39 -54.87 -25.60
N VAL A 444 23.27 -54.30 -25.15
CA VAL A 444 22.02 -54.28 -25.92
C VAL A 444 22.14 -53.40 -27.17
N GLU A 445 22.81 -52.25 -27.09
CA GLU A 445 23.10 -51.38 -28.23
C GLU A 445 23.91 -52.12 -29.30
N GLU A 446 24.99 -52.80 -28.92
CA GLU A 446 25.80 -53.63 -29.82
C GLU A 446 24.98 -54.75 -30.49
N LEU A 447 24.09 -55.39 -29.71
CA LEU A 447 23.23 -56.45 -30.22
C LEU A 447 22.24 -55.93 -31.26
N ILE A 448 21.61 -54.78 -31.00
CA ILE A 448 20.71 -54.12 -31.94
C ILE A 448 21.44 -53.79 -33.25
N GLN A 449 22.68 -53.29 -33.16
CA GLN A 449 23.51 -53.00 -34.33
C GLN A 449 23.83 -54.28 -35.12
N LYS A 450 24.21 -55.36 -34.43
CA LYS A 450 24.51 -56.67 -35.05
C LYS A 450 23.33 -57.22 -35.84
N PHE A 451 22.11 -57.13 -35.31
CA PHE A 451 20.90 -57.60 -35.98
C PHE A 451 20.40 -56.63 -37.07
N GLY A 452 21.01 -55.44 -37.19
CA GLY A 452 20.61 -54.42 -38.14
C GLY A 452 19.24 -53.81 -37.81
N TRP A 453 18.77 -53.94 -36.57
CA TRP A 453 17.43 -53.52 -36.18
C TRP A 453 17.41 -52.04 -35.87
N LYS A 454 17.39 -51.22 -36.92
CA LYS A 454 17.34 -49.77 -36.80
C LYS A 454 15.91 -49.34 -36.40
N ASP A 455 15.82 -48.18 -35.77
CA ASP A 455 14.54 -47.47 -35.50
C ASP A 455 13.61 -48.10 -34.45
N GLN A 456 14.17 -48.77 -33.44
CA GLN A 456 13.37 -49.26 -32.30
C GLN A 456 13.59 -48.43 -31.04
N GLY A 457 12.49 -48.15 -30.34
CA GLY A 457 12.48 -47.34 -29.12
C GLY A 457 13.04 -48.03 -27.87
N PHE A 458 13.72 -49.19 -27.98
CA PHE A 458 14.19 -49.95 -26.81
C PHE A 458 15.22 -49.21 -25.97
N LEU A 459 15.99 -48.33 -26.60
CA LEU A 459 17.16 -47.71 -26.01
C LEU A 459 17.16 -46.20 -26.28
N THR A 460 17.44 -45.43 -25.25
CA THR A 460 17.56 -43.98 -25.32
C THR A 460 18.87 -43.54 -24.73
N LYS A 461 19.49 -42.52 -25.31
CA LYS A 461 20.73 -41.90 -24.83
C LYS A 461 20.45 -40.50 -24.35
N ASP A 462 20.85 -40.17 -23.12
CA ASP A 462 20.73 -38.81 -22.59
C ASP A 462 21.84 -37.90 -23.12
N THR A 463 21.78 -36.62 -22.76
CA THR A 463 22.78 -35.62 -23.18
C THR A 463 24.17 -35.81 -22.60
N ASN A 464 24.30 -36.56 -21.50
CA ASN A 464 25.57 -36.91 -20.89
C ASN A 464 26.14 -38.24 -21.46
N GLY A 465 25.38 -38.89 -22.34
CA GLY A 465 25.73 -40.14 -22.98
C GLY A 465 25.34 -41.40 -22.21
N TYR A 466 24.60 -41.29 -21.09
CA TYR A 466 24.06 -42.45 -20.40
C TYR A 466 22.94 -43.09 -21.21
N LEU A 467 22.93 -44.42 -21.23
CA LEU A 467 21.94 -45.23 -21.93
C LEU A 467 20.88 -45.75 -20.96
N ALA A 468 19.63 -45.73 -21.39
CA ALA A 468 18.50 -46.31 -20.67
C ALA A 468 17.74 -47.30 -21.57
N ILE A 469 17.13 -48.32 -20.96
CA ILE A 469 16.42 -49.41 -21.66
C ILE A 469 14.95 -49.44 -21.25
N ARG A 470 14.06 -49.65 -22.22
CA ARG A 470 12.62 -49.90 -22.00
C ARG A 470 12.33 -51.40 -21.86
N TYR A 471 12.45 -51.92 -20.63
CA TYR A 471 12.25 -53.35 -20.33
C TYR A 471 10.91 -53.92 -20.81
N ASN A 472 9.81 -53.15 -20.73
CA ASN A 472 8.49 -53.62 -21.16
C ASN A 472 8.43 -54.00 -22.64
N ASP A 473 9.28 -53.40 -23.47
CA ASP A 473 9.29 -53.64 -24.90
C ASP A 473 9.94 -55.00 -25.26
N PHE A 474 10.63 -55.64 -24.31
CA PHE A 474 11.17 -57.00 -24.49
C PHE A 474 10.10 -58.08 -24.32
N ILE A 475 8.96 -57.78 -23.67
CA ILE A 475 7.89 -58.77 -23.44
C ILE A 475 7.36 -59.33 -24.77
N PRO A 476 7.01 -58.52 -25.79
CA PRO A 476 6.63 -59.03 -27.11
C PRO A 476 7.72 -59.86 -27.82
N LEU A 477 9.01 -59.54 -27.64
CA LEU A 477 10.10 -60.35 -28.18
C LEU A 477 10.14 -61.73 -27.52
N LEU A 478 9.97 -61.80 -26.19
CA LEU A 478 9.92 -63.06 -25.47
C LEU A 478 8.74 -63.92 -25.93
N VAL A 479 7.56 -63.32 -26.14
CA VAL A 479 6.40 -64.01 -26.71
C VAL A 479 6.73 -64.58 -28.09
N ARG A 480 7.39 -63.79 -28.96
CA ARG A 480 7.81 -64.25 -30.28
C ARG A 480 8.84 -65.39 -30.22
N ALA A 481 9.82 -65.29 -29.32
CA ALA A 481 10.83 -66.32 -29.11
C ALA A 481 10.20 -67.64 -28.64
N VAL A 482 9.22 -67.59 -27.73
CA VAL A 482 8.48 -68.78 -27.28
C VAL A 482 7.70 -69.39 -28.44
N GLN A 483 7.02 -68.59 -29.26
CA GLN A 483 6.31 -69.10 -30.45
C GLN A 483 7.25 -69.79 -31.45
N GLU A 484 8.43 -69.22 -31.70
CA GLU A 484 9.43 -69.82 -32.58
C GLU A 484 10.06 -71.08 -32.00
N GLN A 485 10.25 -71.11 -30.68
CA GLN A 485 10.76 -72.29 -29.96
C GLN A 485 9.75 -73.43 -30.01
N ASP A 486 8.47 -73.14 -29.80
CA ASP A 486 7.38 -74.11 -29.85
C ASP A 486 7.27 -74.76 -31.24
N ALA A 487 7.32 -73.95 -32.31
CA ALA A 487 7.35 -74.48 -33.68
C ALA A 487 8.57 -75.39 -33.96
N LYS A 488 9.74 -75.07 -33.40
CA LYS A 488 10.93 -75.94 -33.48
C LYS A 488 10.71 -77.25 -32.72
N ILE A 489 10.08 -77.21 -31.55
CA ILE A 489 9.76 -78.41 -30.75
C ILE A 489 8.76 -79.30 -31.50
N GLU A 490 7.68 -78.74 -32.06
CA GLU A 490 6.70 -79.49 -32.86
C GLU A 490 7.35 -80.17 -34.08
N SER A 491 8.23 -79.46 -34.78
CA SER A 491 9.00 -80.01 -35.89
C SER A 491 9.93 -81.14 -35.45
N GLN A 492 10.63 -80.97 -34.32
CA GLN A 492 11.50 -82.01 -33.75
C GLN A 492 10.69 -83.25 -33.33
N ASN A 493 9.56 -83.07 -32.67
CA ASN A 493 8.68 -84.17 -32.24
C ASN A 493 8.15 -84.96 -33.44
N THR A 494 7.78 -84.27 -34.52
CA THR A 494 7.36 -84.92 -35.77
C THR A 494 8.48 -85.77 -36.35
N LYS A 495 9.70 -85.23 -36.41
CA LYS A 495 10.88 -85.96 -36.91
C LYS A 495 11.25 -87.14 -36.02
N ILE A 496 11.12 -87.01 -34.70
CA ILE A 496 11.33 -88.13 -33.76
C ILE A 496 10.31 -89.24 -34.04
N ALA A 497 9.03 -88.90 -34.21
CA ALA A 497 7.98 -89.89 -34.54
C ALA A 497 8.25 -90.61 -35.87
N GLU A 498 8.72 -89.89 -36.90
CA GLU A 498 9.12 -90.49 -38.18
C GLU A 498 10.33 -91.43 -38.03
N LEU A 499 11.33 -91.03 -37.25
CA LEU A 499 12.51 -91.86 -36.97
C LEU A 499 12.15 -93.10 -36.17
N GLU A 500 11.29 -92.98 -35.15
CA GLU A 500 10.79 -94.12 -34.37
C GLU A 500 10.03 -95.12 -35.27
N ALA A 501 9.20 -94.61 -36.19
CA ALA A 501 8.51 -95.44 -37.18
C ALA A 501 9.50 -96.17 -38.11
N LEU A 502 10.54 -95.48 -38.59
CA LEU A 502 11.58 -96.06 -39.44
C LEU A 502 12.37 -97.15 -38.70
N VAL A 503 12.83 -96.87 -37.47
CA VAL A 503 13.55 -97.84 -36.63
C VAL A 503 12.70 -99.08 -36.39
N LYS A 504 11.41 -98.92 -36.09
CA LYS A 504 10.48 -100.05 -35.93
C LYS A 504 10.37 -100.89 -37.21
N SER A 505 10.36 -100.25 -38.38
CA SER A 505 10.33 -100.95 -39.67
C SER A 505 11.63 -101.70 -40.00
N LEU A 506 12.78 -101.14 -39.64
CA LEU A 506 14.09 -101.77 -39.86
C LEU A 506 14.32 -102.94 -38.89
N ALA A 507 13.94 -102.78 -37.62
CA ALA A 507 13.97 -103.87 -36.64
C ALA A 507 13.11 -105.07 -37.08
N ALA A 508 11.98 -104.81 -37.75
CA ALA A 508 11.14 -105.85 -38.33
C ALA A 508 11.75 -106.56 -39.55
N LYS A 509 12.77 -105.99 -40.20
CA LYS A 509 13.48 -106.59 -41.35
C LYS A 509 14.74 -107.38 -40.96
N ILE A 510 15.22 -107.23 -39.73
CA ILE A 510 16.42 -107.91 -39.20
C ILE A 510 16.03 -109.18 -38.39
N LYS A 511 14.74 -109.32 -38.03
CA LYS A 511 14.12 -110.60 -37.68
C LYS A 511 13.61 -111.26 -38.95
#